data_AF-A0A7W1BL17-F1
#
_entry.id   AF-A0A7W1BL17-F1
#
_cell.length_a   1.000
_cell.length_b   1.000
_cell.length_c   1.000
_cell.angle_alpha   90.00
_cell.angle_beta   90.00
_cell.angle_gamma   90.00
#
_symmetry.space_group_name_H-M   'P 1'
#
loop_
_entity.id
_entity.type
_entity.pdbx_description
1 polymer ?
#
loop_
_entity_poly.entity_id
_entity_poly.type
_entity_poly.pdbx_seq_one_letter_code
_entity_poly.pdbx_strand_id
1 'polypeptide(L)' 'MSFETDLARLDAIVAELERDDVELDRALALFQEGVERLRVAQLTLVQTEAQVKQLMERADGGFTLSPLRD' A
#
# COMPACT_ATOMS: atom_id res chain seq x y z
N MET A 1 2.68 -10.21 -1.23
CA MET A 1 3.77 -9.25 -1.53
C MET A 1 3.95 -8.37 -0.30
N SER A 2 5.14 -7.80 -0.07
CA SER A 2 5.37 -6.83 1.00
C SER A 2 5.24 -5.40 0.47
N PHE A 3 4.99 -4.44 1.35
CA PHE A 3 4.92 -3.02 0.99
C PHE A 3 6.21 -2.54 0.30
N GLU A 4 7.38 -2.92 0.81
CA GLU A 4 8.68 -2.57 0.24
C GLU A 4 8.87 -3.18 -1.15
N THR A 5 8.34 -4.38 -1.37
CA THR A 5 8.36 -5.04 -2.68
C THR A 5 7.50 -4.28 -3.69
N ASP A 6 6.31 -3.84 -3.28
CA ASP A 6 5.42 -3.05 -4.14
C ASP A 6 6.01 -1.68 -4.45
N LEU A 7 6.65 -1.03 -3.47
CA LEU A 7 7.35 0.24 -3.65
C LEU A 7 8.50 0.11 -4.65
N ALA A 8 9.38 -0.88 -4.47
CA ALA A 8 10.50 -1.12 -5.37
C ALA A 8 10.04 -1.42 -6.81
N ARG A 9 8.89 -2.10 -6.97
CA ARG A 9 8.32 -2.37 -8.30
C ARG A 9 7.70 -1.11 -8.91
N LEU A 10 7.06 -0.25 -8.11
CA LEU A 10 6.56 1.05 -8.57
C LEU A 10 7.71 1.91 -9.10
N ASP A 11 8.84 1.98 -8.39
CA ASP A 11 10.03 2.71 -8.84
C ASP A 11 10.58 2.15 -10.16
N ALA A 12 10.63 0.82 -10.28
CA ALA A 12 11.05 0.16 -11.52
C ALA A 12 10.09 0.45 -12.69
N ILE A 13 8.78 0.53 -12.44
CA ILE A 13 7.79 0.89 -13.45
C ILE A 13 8.00 2.33 -13.92
N VAL A 14 8.23 3.27 -13.01
CA VAL A 14 8.53 4.67 -13.35
C VAL A 14 9.78 4.75 -14.21
N ALA A 15 10.87 4.10 -13.78
CA ALA A 15 12.12 4.09 -14.54
C ALA A 15 11.98 3.45 -15.93
N GLU A 16 11.09 2.46 -16.09
CA GLU A 16 10.80 1.86 -17.40
C GLU A 16 9.99 2.82 -18.27
N LEU A 17 8.96 3.47 -17.73
CA LEU A 17 8.11 4.43 -18.44
C LEU A 17 8.85 5.72 -18.86
N GLU A 18 9.93 6.09 -18.18
CA GLU A 18 10.77 7.25 -18.53
C GLU A 18 11.70 7.00 -19.73
N ARG A 19 11.78 5.76 -20.23
CA ARG A 19 12.61 5.46 -21.39
C ARG A 19 11.94 5.94 -22.68
N ASP A 20 12.72 6.53 -23.57
CA ASP A 20 12.25 7.02 -24.88
C ASP A 20 11.81 5.90 -25.85
N ASP A 21 12.12 4.63 -25.55
CA ASP A 21 11.90 3.47 -26.42
C ASP A 21 10.78 2.54 -25.94
N VAL A 22 9.93 2.98 -25.00
CA VAL A 22 8.78 2.17 -24.57
C VAL A 22 7.65 2.21 -25.60
N GLU A 23 7.32 1.04 -26.12
CA GLU A 23 6.14 0.81 -26.94
C GLU A 23 4.83 1.13 -26.19
N LEU A 24 3.83 1.68 -26.89
CA LEU A 24 2.57 2.14 -26.28
C LEU A 24 1.84 1.03 -25.50
N ASP A 25 1.75 -0.17 -26.05
CA ASP A 25 1.09 -1.30 -25.40
C ASP A 25 1.82 -1.69 -24.10
N ARG A 26 3.15 -1.58 -24.09
CA ARG A 26 3.96 -1.81 -22.90
C ARG A 26 3.73 -0.72 -21.87
N ALA A 27 3.69 0.55 -22.27
CA ALA A 27 3.38 1.66 -21.37
C ALA A 27 2.02 1.49 -20.70
N LEU A 28 0.99 1.09 -21.46
CA LEU A 28 -0.35 0.83 -20.93
C LEU A 28 -0.36 -0.31 -19.91
N ALA A 29 0.34 -1.41 -20.20
CA ALA A 29 0.46 -2.53 -19.27
C ALA A 29 1.16 -2.11 -17.97
N LEU A 30 2.29 -1.40 -18.08
CA LEU A 30 3.04 -0.88 -16.94
C LEU A 30 2.21 0.08 -16.08
N PHE A 31 1.43 0.97 -16.72
CA PHE A 31 0.54 1.89 -16.04
C PHE A 31 -0.54 1.15 -15.24
N GLN A 32 -1.19 0.16 -15.84
CA GLN A 32 -2.18 -0.68 -15.15
C GLN A 32 -1.56 -1.42 -13.96
N GLU A 33 -0.37 -1.99 -14.15
CA GLU A 33 0.42 -2.63 -13.09
C GLU A 33 0.69 -1.66 -11.93
N GLY A 34 1.06 -0.42 -12.25
CA GLY A 34 1.37 0.63 -11.29
C GLY A 34 0.14 1.06 -10.48
N VAL A 35 -1.00 1.27 -11.14
CA VAL A 35 -2.26 1.64 -10.48
C VAL A 35 -2.69 0.59 -9.47
N GLU A 36 -2.65 -0.70 -9.84
CA GLU A 36 -3.05 -1.77 -8.94
C GLU A 36 -2.12 -1.85 -7.72
N ARG A 37 -0.80 -1.74 -7.91
CA ARG A 37 0.15 -1.73 -6.80
C ARG A 37 0.00 -0.54 -5.89
N LEU A 38 -0.21 0.65 -6.45
CA LEU A 38 -0.44 1.86 -5.67
C LEU A 38 -1.67 1.71 -4.77
N ARG A 39 -2.74 1.10 -5.30
CA ARG A 39 -3.95 0.80 -4.54
C ARG A 39 -3.67 -0.18 -3.39
N VAL A 40 -2.91 -1.24 -3.63
CA VAL A 40 -2.51 -2.21 -2.59
C VAL A 40 -1.66 -1.54 -1.51
N ALA A 41 -0.65 -0.76 -1.89
CA ALA A 41 0.22 -0.06 -0.97
C ALA A 41 -0.55 0.92 -0.07
N GLN A 42 -1.51 1.67 -0.63
CA GLN A 42 -2.39 2.55 0.15
C GLN A 42 -3.23 1.76 1.17
N LEU A 43 -3.78 0.61 0.78
CA LEU A 43 -4.55 -0.23 1.69
C LEU A 43 -3.69 -0.73 2.85
N THR A 44 -2.46 -1.16 2.57
CA THR A 44 -1.51 -1.59 3.60
C THR A 44 -1.23 -0.46 4.58
N LEU A 45 -0.94 0.75 4.10
CA LEU A 45 -0.69 1.91 4.97
C LEU A 45 -1.89 2.21 5.88
N VAL A 46 -3.11 2.24 5.33
CA VAL A 46 -4.33 2.46 6.12
C VAL A 46 -4.50 1.41 7.22
N GLN A 47 -4.25 0.14 6.91
CA GLN A 47 -4.34 -0.95 7.88
C GLN A 47 -3.27 -0.82 8.96
N THR A 48 -2.03 -0.51 8.58
CA THR A 48 -0.93 -0.32 9.53
C THR A 48 -1.16 0.89 10.44
N GLU A 49 -1.63 2.02 9.90
CA GLU A 49 -1.99 3.19 10.71
C GLU A 49 -3.09 2.87 11.74
N ALA A 50 -4.10 2.10 11.35
CA ALA A 50 -5.16 1.69 12.26
C ALA A 50 -4.61 0.81 13.41
N GLN A 51 -3.69 -0.11 13.09
CA GLN A 51 -3.03 -0.94 14.09
C GLN A 51 -2.17 -0.11 15.04
N VAL A 52 -1.40 0.85 14.53
CA VAL A 52 -0.58 1.77 15.36
C VAL A 52 -1.47 2.57 16.30
N LYS A 53 -2.60 3.13 15.81
CA LYS A 53 -3.56 3.86 16.64
C LYS A 53 -4.11 2.99 17.77
N GLN A 54 -4.53 1.76 17.48
CA GLN A 54 -5.01 0.83 18.51
C GLN A 54 -3.94 0.49 19.55
N LEU A 55 -2.68 0.36 19.14
CA LEU A 55 -1.58 0.10 20.07
C LEU A 55 -1.32 1.31 20.98
N MET A 56 -1.37 2.53 20.44
CA MET A 56 -1.24 3.76 21.21
C MET A 56 -2.38 3.93 22.21
N GLU A 57 -3.64 3.73 21.78
CA GLU A 57 -4.81 3.80 22.67
C GLU A 57 -4.72 2.81 23.84
N ARG A 58 -4.19 1.61 23.60
CA ARG A 58 -3.95 0.60 24.66
C ARG A 58 -2.80 0.99 25.58
N ALA A 59 -1.72 1.55 25.03
CA ALA A 59 -0.55 1.97 25.81
C ALA A 59 -0.87 3.15 26.74
N ASP A 60 -1.74 4.06 26.30
CA ASP A 60 -2.18 5.23 27.07
C ASP A 60 -3.28 4.92 28.11
N GLY A 61 -3.62 3.63 28.32
CA GLY A 61 -4.58 3.19 29.33
C GLY A 61 -6.05 3.32 28.89
N GLY A 62 -6.32 3.44 27.59
CA GLY A 62 -7.67 3.46 27.03
C GLY A 62 -8.43 2.17 27.33
N PHE A 63 -9.44 2.26 28.19
CA PHE A 63 -10.34 1.17 28.53
C PHE A 63 -11.11 0.70 27.29
N THR A 64 -10.70 -0.41 26.66
CA THR A 64 -11.45 -1.00 25.55
C THR A 64 -12.59 -1.86 26.10
N LEU A 65 -13.81 -1.33 26.03
CA LEU A 65 -15.04 -2.12 26.19
C LEU A 65 -15.15 -3.09 25.00
N SER A 66 -14.75 -4.35 25.20
CA SER A 66 -15.15 -5.43 24.30
C SER A 66 -16.68 -5.58 24.38
N PRO A 67 -17.39 -5.73 23.25
CA PRO A 67 -18.83 -6.00 23.29
C PRO A 67 -19.09 -7.26 24.10
N LEU A 68 -19.96 -7.16 25.11
CA LEU A 68 -20.51 -8.33 25.79
C LEU A 68 -21.34 -9.07 24.74
N ARG A 69 -20.87 -10.25 24.33
CA ARG A 69 -21.61 -11.11 23.41
C ARG A 69 -22.66 -11.86 24.24
N ASP A 70 -23.94 -11.60 23.97
CA ASP A 70 -25.06 -12.41 24.48
C ASP A 70 -25.00 -13.85 23.93
#